data_AF-A0A2U1ZRU1-F1
#
_entry.id   AF-A0A2U1ZRU1-F1
#
_cell.length_a   1.000
_cell.length_b   1.000
_cell.length_c   1.000
_cell.angle_alpha   90.00
_cell.angle_beta   90.00
_cell.angle_gamma   90.00
#
_symmetry.space_group_name_H-M   'P 1'
#
loop_
_entity.id
_entity.type
_entity.pdbx_description
1 polymer ?
#
loop_
_entity_poly.entity_id
_entity_poly.type
_entity_poly.pdbx_seq_one_letter_code
_entity_poly.pdbx_strand_id
1 'polypeptide(L)'
;MVPTDDPTLNCGFGAPGAETFVYVGCYQARYKDIVFVWWNDGSTEAQRKFLVAHEFSHWRQWNDHFAVMNAASRQGFFTDSQAWRDAVESDASCRVLSWGGYSADVVSSSSTPCTTDGWYEGWLVDAGVALGVQL
;
A
#
# COMPACT_ATOMS: atom_id res chain seq x y z
N MET A 1 -10.37 6.96 13.86
CA MET A 1 -10.76 7.02 12.44
C MET A 1 -11.38 8.38 12.19
N VAL A 2 -10.77 9.21 11.35
CA VAL A 2 -11.32 10.51 10.95
C VAL A 2 -11.97 10.31 9.58
N PRO A 3 -13.31 10.30 9.46
CA PRO A 3 -13.96 10.23 8.17
C PRO A 3 -13.71 11.53 7.39
N THR A 4 -13.28 11.43 6.12
CA THR A 4 -13.07 12.57 5.22
C THR A 4 -13.56 12.22 3.82
N ASP A 5 -14.20 13.17 3.16
CA ASP A 5 -14.61 13.14 1.76
C ASP A 5 -13.66 13.96 0.86
N ASP A 6 -12.60 14.55 1.43
CA ASP A 6 -11.60 15.29 0.68
C ASP A 6 -10.80 14.36 -0.27
N PRO A 7 -10.96 14.53 -1.61
CA PRO A 7 -10.30 13.68 -2.60
C PRO A 7 -8.77 13.81 -2.57
N THR A 8 -8.24 14.90 -2.01
CA THR A 8 -6.79 15.11 -1.86
C THR A 8 -6.21 14.30 -0.70
N LEU A 9 -7.05 13.83 0.23
CA LEU A 9 -6.66 13.05 1.41
C LEU A 9 -6.90 11.55 1.21
N ASN A 10 -7.86 11.17 0.39
CA ASN A 10 -8.21 9.77 0.13
C ASN A 10 -7.65 9.22 -1.21
N CYS A 11 -6.65 9.90 -1.78
CA CYS A 11 -5.96 9.53 -3.02
C CYS A 11 -6.85 9.46 -4.26
N GLY A 12 -7.77 10.43 -4.38
CA GLY A 12 -8.63 10.58 -5.54
C GLY A 12 -9.94 9.81 -5.46
N PHE A 13 -10.30 9.28 -4.29
CA PHE A 13 -11.64 8.74 -4.07
C PHE A 13 -12.67 9.87 -4.17
N GLY A 14 -13.49 9.81 -5.22
CA GLY A 14 -14.29 10.93 -5.75
C GLY A 14 -14.05 11.23 -7.24
N ALA A 15 -13.03 10.60 -7.84
CA ALA A 15 -12.83 10.62 -9.29
C ALA A 15 -13.94 9.83 -10.03
N PRO A 16 -14.28 10.19 -11.28
CA PRO A 16 -15.23 9.42 -12.10
C PRO A 16 -14.84 7.93 -12.17
N GLY A 17 -15.79 7.03 -11.92
CA GLY A 17 -15.56 5.59 -11.87
C GLY A 17 -15.35 5.02 -10.46
N ALA A 18 -15.18 5.88 -9.44
CA ALA A 18 -15.04 5.43 -8.05
C ALA A 18 -16.27 4.66 -7.52
N GLU A 19 -17.45 4.90 -8.10
CA GLU A 19 -18.68 4.15 -7.81
C GLU A 19 -18.60 2.66 -8.15
N THR A 20 -17.64 2.27 -8.98
CA THR A 20 -17.42 0.86 -9.38
C THR A 20 -16.54 0.10 -8.39
N PHE A 21 -15.86 0.79 -7.47
CA PHE A 21 -14.99 0.14 -6.50
C PHE A 21 -15.80 -0.56 -5.41
N VAL A 22 -15.37 -1.77 -5.05
CA VAL A 22 -15.96 -2.55 -3.94
C VAL A 22 -15.32 -2.15 -2.61
N TYR A 23 -14.02 -1.90 -2.63
CA TYR A 23 -13.25 -1.39 -1.51
C TYR A 23 -12.02 -0.64 -2.04
N VAL A 24 -11.52 0.33 -1.28
CA VAL A 24 -10.33 1.12 -1.62
C VAL A 24 -9.66 1.60 -0.35
N GLY A 25 -8.34 1.70 -0.40
CA GLY A 25 -7.54 2.27 0.66
C GLY A 25 -6.49 3.20 0.10
N CYS A 26 -5.97 4.05 0.97
CA CYS A 26 -4.76 4.76 0.69
C CYS A 26 -4.02 5.17 1.96
N TYR A 27 -2.71 5.07 1.90
CA TYR A 27 -1.77 5.68 2.83
C TYR A 27 -1.06 6.86 2.17
N GLN A 28 -0.99 7.99 2.87
CA GLN A 28 -0.23 9.16 2.43
C GLN A 28 0.92 9.46 3.38
N ALA A 29 2.14 9.50 2.86
CA ALA A 29 3.33 9.83 3.65
C ALA A 29 3.26 11.22 4.34
N ARG A 30 2.55 12.18 3.73
CA ARG A 30 2.30 13.50 4.32
C ARG A 30 1.44 13.43 5.59
N TYR A 31 0.62 12.40 5.71
CA TYR A 31 -0.27 12.14 6.84
C TYR A 31 0.07 10.78 7.46
N LYS A 32 1.32 10.63 7.87
CA LYS A 32 1.91 9.36 8.31
C LYS A 32 1.11 8.59 9.36
N ASP A 33 0.28 9.23 10.18
CA ASP A 33 -0.48 8.53 11.24
C ASP A 33 -1.93 8.23 10.83
N ILE A 34 -2.25 8.36 9.53
CA ILE A 34 -3.60 8.21 8.98
C ILE A 34 -3.59 7.21 7.82
N VAL A 35 -4.48 6.22 7.91
CA VAL A 35 -4.87 5.35 6.80
C VAL A 35 -6.30 5.67 6.39
N PHE A 36 -6.54 5.83 5.10
CA PHE A 36 -7.88 6.04 4.55
C PHE A 36 -8.39 4.72 3.99
N VAL A 37 -9.61 4.35 4.36
CA VAL A 37 -10.25 3.12 3.91
C VAL A 37 -11.72 3.38 3.66
N TRP A 38 -12.24 2.78 2.59
CA TRP A 38 -13.67 2.79 2.26
C TRP A 38 -14.05 1.45 1.62
N TRP A 39 -15.30 1.04 1.81
CA TRP A 39 -15.89 -0.12 1.15
C TRP A 39 -17.41 0.03 1.08
N ASN A 40 -18.03 -0.72 0.17
CA ASN A 40 -19.48 -0.85 0.07
C ASN A 40 -19.97 -2.22 0.56
N ASP A 41 -21.28 -2.44 0.46
CA ASP A 41 -21.95 -3.69 0.87
C ASP A 41 -21.55 -4.91 0.03
N GLY A 42 -20.92 -4.71 -1.13
CA GLY A 42 -20.37 -5.77 -1.97
C GLY A 42 -19.05 -6.35 -1.44
N SER A 43 -18.40 -5.69 -0.48
CA SER A 43 -17.14 -6.16 0.10
C SER A 43 -17.36 -7.31 1.08
N THR A 44 -16.54 -8.35 0.99
CA THR A 44 -16.49 -9.43 2.00
C THR A 44 -15.71 -8.99 3.24
N GLU A 45 -15.92 -9.66 4.37
CA GLU A 45 -15.13 -9.41 5.58
C GLU A 45 -13.63 -9.64 5.34
N ALA A 46 -13.27 -10.66 4.56
CA ALA A 46 -11.88 -10.97 4.22
C ALA A 46 -11.23 -9.83 3.41
N GLN A 47 -11.93 -9.26 2.43
CA GLN A 47 -11.47 -8.08 1.67
C GLN A 47 -11.28 -6.87 2.58
N ARG A 48 -12.21 -6.58 3.48
CA ARG A 48 -12.12 -5.46 4.43
C ARG A 48 -10.94 -5.61 5.39
N LYS A 49 -10.72 -6.83 5.92
CA LYS A 49 -9.58 -7.15 6.78
C LYS A 49 -8.26 -7.00 6.03
N PHE A 50 -8.18 -7.52 4.81
CA PHE A 50 -7.00 -7.36 3.97
C PHE A 50 -6.73 -5.88 3.68
N LEU A 51 -7.74 -5.09 3.28
CA LEU A 51 -7.59 -3.66 3.00
C LEU A 51 -6.94 -2.91 4.17
N VAL A 52 -7.51 -3.05 5.38
CA VAL A 52 -6.97 -2.35 6.55
C VAL A 52 -5.54 -2.79 6.85
N ALA A 53 -5.24 -4.08 6.67
CA ALA A 53 -3.90 -4.63 6.88
C ALA A 53 -2.89 -4.12 5.82
N HIS A 54 -3.30 -4.02 4.56
CA HIS A 54 -2.51 -3.49 3.45
C HIS A 54 -2.13 -2.03 3.71
N GLU A 55 -3.10 -1.18 4.02
CA GLU A 55 -2.82 0.24 4.30
C GLU A 55 -1.97 0.42 5.57
N PHE A 56 -2.17 -0.41 6.59
CA PHE A 56 -1.31 -0.42 7.77
C PHE A 56 0.12 -0.89 7.45
N SER A 57 0.28 -1.77 6.46
CA SER A 57 1.59 -2.21 5.97
C SER A 57 2.39 -1.04 5.38
N HIS A 58 1.74 -0.12 4.66
CA HIS A 58 2.41 1.11 4.19
C HIS A 58 2.91 1.99 5.33
N TRP A 59 2.15 2.11 6.42
CA TRP A 59 2.65 2.78 7.62
C TRP A 59 3.88 2.08 8.18
N ARG A 60 3.87 0.74 8.30
CA ARG A 60 5.01 -0.06 8.76
C ARG A 60 6.24 0.15 7.86
N GLN A 61 6.08 0.20 6.54
CA GLN A 61 7.18 0.49 5.61
C GLN A 61 7.84 1.83 5.92
N TRP A 62 7.05 2.88 6.13
CA TRP A 62 7.59 4.20 6.50
C TRP A 62 8.24 4.23 7.88
N ASN A 63 7.68 3.51 8.86
CA ASN A 63 8.21 3.48 10.22
C ASN A 63 9.52 2.67 10.30
N ASP A 64 9.53 1.47 9.71
CA ASP A 64 10.61 0.50 9.87
C ASP A 64 11.72 0.69 8.81
N HIS A 65 11.36 1.24 7.65
CA HIS A 65 12.28 1.46 6.52
C HIS A 65 12.33 2.93 6.11
N PHE A 66 12.24 3.84 7.09
CA PHE A 66 12.20 5.29 6.87
C PHE A 66 13.29 5.80 5.92
N ALA A 67 14.53 5.30 6.06
CA ALA A 67 15.66 5.76 5.25
C ALA A 67 15.42 5.58 3.74
N VAL A 68 15.04 4.37 3.30
CA VAL A 68 14.78 4.10 1.88
C VAL A 68 13.51 4.80 1.39
N MET A 69 12.44 4.81 2.20
CA MET A 69 11.18 5.46 1.83
C MET A 69 11.35 6.97 1.65
N ASN A 70 12.05 7.62 2.58
CA ASN A 70 12.34 9.05 2.51
C ASN A 70 13.30 9.39 1.38
N ALA A 71 14.34 8.59 1.16
CA ALA A 71 15.27 8.76 0.05
C ALA A 71 14.56 8.67 -1.31
N ALA A 72 13.77 7.62 -1.52
CA ALA A 72 12.97 7.42 -2.72
C ALA A 72 11.99 8.58 -2.97
N SER A 73 11.33 9.06 -1.91
CA SER A 73 10.44 10.23 -1.99
C SER A 73 11.18 11.50 -2.42
N ARG A 74 12.32 11.82 -1.79
CA ARG A 74 13.13 13.00 -2.15
C ARG A 74 13.74 12.93 -3.54
N GLN A 75 13.94 11.73 -4.06
CA GLN A 75 14.50 11.47 -5.39
C GLN A 75 13.41 11.32 -6.47
N GLY A 76 12.13 11.51 -6.14
CA GLY A 76 11.03 11.51 -7.11
C GLY A 76 10.48 10.13 -7.49
N PHE A 77 10.96 9.04 -6.90
CA PHE A 77 10.56 7.68 -7.29
C PHE A 77 9.06 7.39 -7.14
N PHE A 78 8.38 8.02 -6.16
CA PHE A 78 6.93 7.87 -5.99
C PHE A 78 6.13 8.44 -7.17
N THR A 79 6.67 9.45 -7.88
CA THR A 79 6.02 10.07 -9.04
C THR A 79 6.53 9.47 -10.35
N ASP A 80 7.83 9.21 -10.45
CA ASP A 80 8.49 8.97 -11.74
C ASP A 80 8.79 7.49 -12.01
N SER A 81 8.73 6.62 -10.99
CA SER A 81 9.08 5.20 -11.12
C SER A 81 7.89 4.29 -10.83
N GLN A 82 7.30 3.73 -11.89
CA GLN A 82 6.27 2.69 -11.75
C GLN A 82 6.83 1.45 -11.04
N ALA A 83 8.07 1.05 -11.36
CA ALA A 83 8.70 -0.11 -10.72
C ALA A 83 8.86 0.05 -9.21
N TRP A 84 9.15 1.27 -8.72
CA TRP A 84 9.19 1.55 -7.28
C TRP A 84 7.80 1.45 -6.66
N ARG A 85 6.77 2.03 -7.30
CA ARG A 85 5.38 1.92 -6.82
C ARG A 85 4.94 0.46 -6.74
N ASP A 86 5.18 -0.33 -7.80
CA ASP A 86 4.84 -1.75 -7.82
C ASP A 86 5.58 -2.53 -6.72
N ALA A 87 6.85 -2.20 -6.46
CA ALA A 87 7.61 -2.83 -5.38
C ALA A 87 7.05 -2.48 -3.99
N VAL A 88 6.66 -1.22 -3.75
CA VAL A 88 6.04 -0.78 -2.49
C VAL A 88 4.71 -1.48 -2.26
N GLU A 89 3.87 -1.57 -3.29
CA GLU A 89 2.57 -2.25 -3.22
C GLU A 89 2.71 -3.77 -3.01
N SER A 90 3.62 -4.41 -3.75
CA SER A 90 3.90 -5.84 -3.60
C SER A 90 4.47 -6.15 -2.21
N ASP A 91 5.43 -5.36 -1.70
CA ASP A 91 5.97 -5.52 -0.35
C ASP A 91 4.87 -5.41 0.71
N ALA A 92 3.94 -4.45 0.55
CA ALA A 92 2.84 -4.27 1.49
C ALA A 92 1.96 -5.52 1.56
N SER A 93 1.56 -6.06 0.41
CA SER A 93 0.76 -7.29 0.31
C SER A 93 1.48 -8.54 0.79
N CYS A 94 2.75 -8.72 0.41
CA CYS A 94 3.54 -9.87 0.84
C CYS A 94 3.75 -9.86 2.36
N ARG A 95 3.95 -8.67 2.95
CA ARG A 95 4.03 -8.51 4.40
C ARG A 95 2.73 -8.90 5.10
N VAL A 96 1.57 -8.50 4.56
CA VAL A 96 0.26 -8.91 5.12
C VAL A 96 0.12 -10.43 5.11
N LEU A 97 0.50 -11.10 4.01
CA LEU A 97 0.48 -12.56 3.96
C LEU A 97 1.40 -13.21 5.01
N SER A 98 2.56 -12.60 5.30
CA SER A 98 3.50 -13.07 6.31
C SER A 98 2.95 -13.03 7.74
N TRP A 99 1.98 -12.14 8.03
CA TRP A 99 1.36 -12.05 9.36
C TRP A 99 0.43 -13.24 9.66
N GLY A 100 -0.03 -13.94 8.61
CA GLY A 100 -0.97 -15.05 8.71
C GLY A 100 -2.40 -14.60 8.99
N GLY A 101 -3.36 -15.51 8.74
CA GLY A 101 -4.79 -15.24 8.96
C GLY A 101 -5.48 -14.43 7.85
N TYR A 102 -4.79 -14.13 6.75
CA TYR A 102 -5.34 -13.45 5.56
C TYR A 102 -5.49 -14.43 4.40
N SER A 103 -6.53 -14.23 3.58
CA SER A 103 -6.82 -15.10 2.43
C SER A 103 -5.88 -14.77 1.26
N ALA A 104 -5.10 -15.76 0.81
CA ALA A 104 -4.22 -15.62 -0.36
C ALA A 104 -5.01 -15.25 -1.62
N ASP A 105 -6.20 -15.82 -1.82
CA ASP A 105 -7.06 -15.52 -2.98
C ASP A 105 -7.53 -14.06 -3.00
N VAL A 106 -7.84 -13.50 -1.82
CA VAL A 106 -8.19 -12.08 -1.69
C VAL A 106 -7.01 -11.19 -2.04
N VAL A 107 -5.81 -11.52 -1.56
CA VAL A 107 -4.60 -10.75 -1.87
C VAL A 107 -4.29 -10.84 -3.37
N SER A 108 -4.31 -12.04 -3.96
CA SER A 108 -3.98 -12.26 -5.38
C SER A 108 -4.98 -11.63 -6.35
N SER A 109 -6.23 -11.45 -5.94
CA SER A 109 -7.28 -10.81 -6.75
C SER A 109 -7.43 -9.30 -6.51
N SER A 110 -6.64 -8.73 -5.60
CA SER A 110 -6.61 -7.29 -5.36
C SER A 110 -5.92 -6.53 -6.50
N SER A 111 -6.00 -5.20 -6.48
CA SER A 111 -5.27 -4.34 -7.41
C SER A 111 -3.76 -4.30 -7.14
N THR A 112 -3.31 -4.80 -6.00
CA THR A 112 -1.93 -4.69 -5.49
C THR A 112 -1.45 -6.05 -4.96
N PRO A 113 -1.48 -7.13 -5.77
CA PRO A 113 -1.16 -8.46 -5.28
C PRO A 113 0.31 -8.59 -4.83
N CYS A 114 0.57 -9.53 -3.93
CA CYS A 114 1.95 -9.95 -3.64
C CYS A 114 2.51 -10.66 -4.89
N THR A 115 3.46 -10.02 -5.56
CA THR A 115 4.12 -10.53 -6.78
C THR A 115 5.62 -10.78 -6.57
N THR A 116 6.11 -10.58 -5.35
CA THR A 116 7.52 -10.72 -5.02
C THR A 116 7.86 -12.15 -4.58
N ASP A 117 8.49 -12.91 -5.46
CA ASP A 117 9.08 -14.20 -5.12
C ASP A 117 10.24 -14.04 -4.12
N GLY A 118 10.30 -14.92 -3.12
CA GLY A 118 11.36 -14.90 -2.11
C GLY A 118 11.31 -13.67 -1.19
N TRP A 119 10.14 -13.04 -1.06
CA TRP A 119 9.95 -11.91 -0.15
C TRP A 119 10.37 -12.25 1.29
N TYR A 120 10.94 -11.26 1.97
CA TYR A 120 11.33 -11.34 3.38
C TYR A 120 11.19 -9.95 4.03
N GLU A 121 11.13 -9.90 5.37
CA GLU A 121 11.04 -8.63 6.09
C GLU A 121 12.31 -7.79 5.85
N GLY A 122 12.18 -6.65 5.17
CA GLY A 122 13.30 -5.80 4.74
C GLY A 122 13.60 -5.84 3.24
N TRP A 123 12.94 -6.73 2.48
CA TRP A 123 13.13 -6.85 1.03
C TRP A 123 12.98 -5.52 0.28
N LEU A 124 12.06 -4.64 0.70
CA LEU A 124 11.86 -3.33 0.08
C LEU A 124 13.12 -2.45 0.08
N VAL A 125 14.00 -2.60 1.07
CA VAL A 125 15.27 -1.85 1.14
C VAL A 125 16.19 -2.29 -0.01
N ASP A 126 16.38 -3.60 -0.17
CA ASP A 126 17.18 -4.16 -1.25
C ASP A 126 16.59 -3.81 -2.62
N ALA A 127 15.27 -3.93 -2.77
CA ALA A 127 14.57 -3.56 -3.99
C ALA A 127 14.78 -2.07 -4.32
N GLY A 128 14.69 -1.18 -3.34
CA GLY A 128 14.95 0.25 -3.54
C GLY A 128 16.37 0.54 -4.01
N VAL A 129 17.38 -0.05 -3.36
CA VAL A 129 18.78 0.11 -3.78
C VAL A 129 19.01 -0.44 -5.18
N ALA A 130 18.44 -1.61 -5.51
CA ALA A 130 18.53 -2.20 -6.84
C ALA A 130 17.87 -1.34 -7.93
N LEU A 131 16.80 -0.62 -7.59
CA LEU A 131 16.13 0.35 -8.45
C LEU A 131 16.88 1.69 -8.54
N GLY A 132 17.96 1.88 -7.78
CA GLY A 132 18.82 3.06 -7.82
C GLY A 132 18.50 4.12 -6.77
N VAL A 133 17.69 3.80 -5.74
CA VAL A 133 17.50 4.70 -4.59
C VAL A 133 18.83 4.86 -3.84
N GLN A 134 19.28 6.10 -3.71
CA GLN A 134 20.51 6.41 -2.97
C GLN A 134 20.20 6.72 -1.50
N LEU A 135 20.66 5.88 -0.57
CA LEU A 135 20.41 6.03 0.88
C LEU A 135 21.29 7.10 1.54
#